data_AF-A0A5C5YRX7-F1
#
_entry.id   AF-A0A5C5YRX7-F1
#
_cell.length_a   1.000
_cell.length_b   1.000
_cell.length_c   1.000
_cell.angle_alpha   90.00
_cell.angle_beta   90.00
_cell.angle_gamma   90.00
#
_symmetry.space_group_name_H-M   'P 1'
#
loop_
_entity.id
_entity.type
_entity.pdbx_description
1 polymer ?
#
loop_
_entity_poly.entity_id
_entity_poly.type
_entity_poly.pdbx_seq_one_letter_code
_entity_poly.pdbx_strand_id
1 'polypeptide(L)'
;MKFDSLRSVVACLLLSTAVLTAPTAAEEIITLRSGATLQGVATMDGEDVVVTVGESVLRTPFTSVASIHSGASGQQALGLANAPAEAPADRGTELLVRALEAKLQAAGSALGLLTEAYQISPDDPRVAYWYASELIASGHGGTANEVMKRHGKSIARAYPAFSQDLDERLQ
;
A
#
# COMPACT_ATOMS: atom_id res chain seq x y z
N MET A 1 45.97 52.18 33.00
CA MET A 1 45.40 53.08 31.98
C MET A 1 44.97 52.22 30.79
N LYS A 2 43.68 52.33 30.42
CA LYS A 2 43.05 52.19 29.08
C LYS A 2 43.39 50.94 28.24
N PHE A 3 42.47 49.97 28.14
CA PHE A 3 41.37 49.84 27.15
C PHE A 3 41.87 49.93 25.70
N ASP A 4 41.79 48.81 24.97
CA ASP A 4 40.97 48.65 23.77
C ASP A 4 41.34 47.38 22.99
N SER A 5 40.40 46.43 22.85
CA SER A 5 40.09 45.79 21.56
C SER A 5 39.02 44.71 21.72
N LEU A 6 37.78 45.11 21.46
CA LEU A 6 36.78 44.26 20.83
C LEU A 6 37.37 43.69 19.52
N ARG A 7 37.31 42.38 19.33
CA ARG A 7 37.05 41.72 18.03
C ARG A 7 36.92 40.20 18.20
N SER A 8 35.87 39.64 17.58
CA SER A 8 35.60 38.21 17.32
C SER A 8 35.35 37.34 18.56
N VAL A 9 34.13 37.05 19.01
CA VAL A 9 32.96 36.49 18.30
C VAL A 9 33.35 35.38 17.31
N VAL A 10 32.71 34.23 17.51
CA VAL A 10 32.61 33.04 16.62
C VAL A 10 33.68 31.96 16.84
N ALA A 11 33.16 30.73 16.98
CA ALA A 11 33.81 29.43 16.82
C ALA A 11 34.57 28.86 18.02
N CYS A 12 33.86 28.11 18.88
CA CYS A 12 34.24 26.71 19.18
C CYS A 12 33.24 26.09 20.16
N LEU A 13 31.99 25.93 19.72
CA LEU A 13 30.98 25.13 20.43
C LEU A 13 30.47 24.06 19.46
N LEU A 14 31.38 23.19 19.00
CA LEU A 14 31.04 21.95 18.31
C LEU A 14 30.69 20.90 19.36
N LEU A 15 29.47 21.01 19.88
CA LEU A 15 28.82 19.97 20.67
C LEU A 15 28.67 18.73 19.77
N SER A 16 29.57 17.77 19.92
CA SER A 16 29.53 16.48 19.23
C SER A 16 28.43 15.63 19.85
N THR A 17 27.19 15.79 19.36
CA THR A 17 26.09 14.86 19.65
C THR A 17 26.18 13.73 18.63
N ALA A 18 26.94 12.68 18.97
CA ALA A 18 26.87 11.40 18.28
C ALA A 18 25.51 10.77 18.60
N VAL A 19 24.52 11.02 17.74
CA VAL A 19 23.25 10.30 17.78
C VAL A 19 23.56 8.88 17.30
N LEU A 20 23.69 7.93 18.23
CA LEU A 20 23.61 6.50 17.90
C LEU A 20 22.17 6.20 17.49
N THR A 21 21.89 6.26 16.19
CA THR A 21 20.68 5.68 15.62
C THR A 21 20.85 4.17 15.58
N ALA A 22 20.34 3.47 16.59
CA ALA A 22 20.12 2.03 16.50
C ALA A 22 19.19 1.76 15.31
N PRO A 23 19.48 0.79 14.43
CA PRO A 23 18.54 0.40 13.39
C PRO A 23 17.34 -0.22 14.09
N THR A 24 16.21 0.49 14.07
CA THR A 24 14.90 -0.10 14.34
C THR A 24 14.65 -1.11 13.22
N ALA A 25 15.06 -2.36 13.44
CA ALA A 25 14.72 -3.46 12.55
C ALA A 25 13.20 -3.62 12.59
N ALA A 26 12.56 -3.40 11.45
CA ALA A 26 11.12 -3.56 11.32
C ALA A 26 10.75 -5.02 11.67
N GLU A 27 9.80 -5.21 12.58
CA GLU A 27 9.21 -6.52 12.80
C GLU A 27 8.53 -6.97 11.49
N GLU A 28 8.65 -8.23 11.11
CA GLU A 28 8.07 -8.78 9.89
C GLU A 28 7.10 -9.91 10.21
N ILE A 29 5.97 -9.95 9.51
CA ILE A 29 4.97 -11.01 9.55
C ILE A 29 5.23 -11.97 8.38
N ILE A 30 5.69 -13.16 8.71
CA ILE A 30 6.00 -14.24 7.78
C ILE A 30 4.87 -15.25 7.85
N THR A 31 4.18 -15.47 6.74
CA THR A 31 3.16 -16.51 6.62
C THR A 31 3.76 -17.73 5.94
N LEU A 32 3.63 -18.89 6.58
CA LEU A 32 4.04 -20.18 6.04
C LEU A 32 2.94 -20.75 5.14
N ARG A 33 3.31 -21.65 4.22
CA ARG A 33 2.35 -22.37 3.37
C ARG A 33 1.37 -23.25 4.16
N SER A 34 1.71 -23.60 5.41
CA SER A 34 0.81 -24.27 6.34
C SER A 34 -0.31 -23.37 6.90
N GLY A 35 -0.23 -22.06 6.65
CA GLY A 35 -1.12 -21.05 7.23
C GLY A 35 -0.66 -20.50 8.57
N ALA A 36 0.45 -21.00 9.14
CA ALA A 36 1.02 -20.46 10.36
C ALA A 36 1.70 -19.09 10.11
N THR A 37 1.56 -18.16 11.04
CA THR A 37 2.18 -16.83 10.99
C THR A 37 3.26 -16.69 12.05
N LEU A 38 4.41 -16.15 11.66
CA LEU A 38 5.53 -15.81 12.53
C LEU A 38 5.73 -14.30 12.47
N GLN A 39 5.79 -13.63 13.63
CA GLN A 39 6.02 -12.19 13.70
C GLN A 39 7.37 -11.95 14.37
N GLY A 40 8.32 -11.35 13.66
CA GLY A 40 9.66 -11.07 14.18
C GLY A 40 10.60 -10.55 13.09
N VAL A 41 11.86 -10.28 13.44
CA VAL A 41 12.84 -9.80 12.45
C VAL A 41 13.28 -10.98 11.59
N ALA A 42 12.97 -10.96 10.30
CA ALA A 42 13.45 -11.98 9.37
C ALA A 42 14.83 -11.60 8.82
N THR A 43 15.73 -12.57 8.80
CA THR A 43 17.01 -12.48 8.08
C THR A 43 17.16 -13.71 7.19
N MET A 44 17.84 -13.56 6.05
CA MET A 44 18.16 -14.66 5.16
C MET A 44 19.53 -15.24 5.55
N ASP A 45 19.60 -16.54 5.82
CA ASP A 45 20.83 -17.29 6.06
C ASP A 45 20.90 -18.46 5.06
N GLY A 46 21.50 -18.20 3.90
CA GLY A 46 21.53 -19.15 2.79
C GLY A 46 20.14 -19.43 2.21
N GLU A 47 19.68 -20.68 2.31
CA GLU A 47 18.36 -21.12 1.83
C GLU A 47 17.26 -21.02 2.91
N ASP A 48 17.64 -20.66 4.14
CA ASP A 48 16.74 -20.54 5.28
C ASP A 48 16.36 -19.09 5.57
N VAL A 49 15.11 -18.91 5.96
CA VAL A 49 14.60 -17.70 6.61
C VAL A 49 14.74 -17.88 8.12
N VAL A 50 15.54 -17.02 8.73
CA VAL A 50 15.77 -16.97 10.17
C VAL A 50 14.91 -15.86 10.77
N VAL A 51 13.92 -16.23 11.57
CA VAL A 51 12.98 -15.31 12.20
C VAL A 51 13.35 -15.14 13.67
N THR A 52 13.70 -13.93 14.07
CA THR A 52 13.97 -13.60 15.47
C THR A 52 12.69 -13.04 16.10
N VAL A 53 12.09 -13.81 17.01
CA VAL A 53 10.89 -13.45 17.76
C VAL A 53 11.28 -13.23 19.21
N GLY A 54 11.41 -11.98 19.64
CA GLY A 54 11.96 -11.65 20.96
C GLY A 54 13.40 -12.16 21.10
N GLU A 55 13.65 -13.05 22.06
CA GLU A 55 14.96 -13.70 22.27
C GLU A 55 15.08 -15.07 21.58
N SER A 56 14.02 -15.52 20.91
CA SER A 56 13.97 -16.84 20.25
C SER A 56 14.27 -16.73 18.77
N VAL A 57 15.06 -17.67 18.24
CA VAL A 57 15.42 -17.75 16.83
C VAL A 57 14.77 -18.97 16.21
N LEU A 58 13.91 -18.78 15.22
CA LEU A 58 13.31 -19.84 14.43
C LEU A 58 13.93 -19.88 13.04
N ARG A 59 14.24 -21.08 12.54
CA ARG A 59 14.71 -21.30 11.17
C ARG A 59 13.64 -22.00 10.38
N THR A 60 13.30 -21.47 9.22
CA THR A 60 12.33 -22.06 8.30
C THR A 60 12.89 -22.04 6.87
N PRO A 61 12.81 -23.15 6.11
CA PRO A 61 13.22 -23.16 4.71
C PRO A 61 12.42 -22.14 3.89
N PHE A 62 13.06 -21.37 3.02
CA PHE A 62 12.37 -20.36 2.20
C PHE A 62 11.24 -20.96 1.35
N THR A 63 11.36 -22.21 0.92
CA THR A 63 10.33 -22.94 0.17
C THR A 63 9.00 -23.06 0.92
N SER A 64 9.06 -23.06 2.26
CA SER A 64 7.92 -23.18 3.15
C SER A 64 7.25 -21.83 3.45
N VAL A 65 7.85 -20.72 3.03
CA VAL A 65 7.30 -19.37 3.17
C VAL A 65 6.33 -19.09 2.03
N ALA A 66 5.11 -18.67 2.39
CA ALA A 66 4.10 -18.22 1.45
C ALA A 66 4.21 -16.72 1.17
N SER A 67 4.51 -15.91 2.19
CA SER A 67 4.69 -14.45 2.06
C SER A 67 5.41 -13.86 3.27
N ILE A 68 6.21 -12.81 3.05
CA ILE A 68 6.84 -11.99 4.11
C ILE A 68 6.31 -10.57 3.96
N HIS A 69 5.77 -10.01 5.05
CA HIS A 69 5.32 -8.62 5.10
C HIS A 69 6.09 -7.92 6.21
N SER A 70 6.74 -6.79 5.95
CA SER A 70 7.23 -5.98 7.05
C SER A 70 6.03 -5.46 7.84
N GLY A 71 5.93 -5.88 9.10
CA GLY A 71 4.99 -5.41 10.10
C GLY A 71 5.32 -3.97 10.42
N ALA A 72 4.88 -3.06 9.56
CA ALA A 72 4.80 -1.65 9.88
C ALA A 72 3.80 -1.53 11.04
N SER A 73 4.34 -1.39 12.25
CA SER A 73 3.64 -0.73 13.34
C SER A 73 3.29 0.68 12.84
N GLY A 74 2.08 0.82 12.30
CA GLY A 74 1.50 2.07 11.85
C GLY A 74 2.10 2.63 10.55
N GLN A 75 1.31 2.60 9.49
CA GLN A 75 1.56 3.22 8.18
C GLN A 75 2.57 2.46 7.30
N GLN A 76 2.14 2.13 6.08
CA GLN A 76 2.90 1.43 5.03
C GLN A 76 2.88 -0.10 5.08
N ALA A 77 1.71 -0.69 4.81
CA ALA A 77 1.64 -2.01 4.21
C ALA A 77 0.90 -1.88 2.88
N LEU A 78 1.65 -1.59 1.81
CA LEU A 78 1.46 -2.07 0.44
C LEU A 78 2.55 -1.45 -0.44
N GLY A 79 3.69 -2.15 -0.50
CA GLY A 79 4.84 -1.77 -1.31
C GLY A 79 4.55 -1.83 -2.80
N LEU A 80 4.53 -0.66 -3.44
CA LEU A 80 5.04 -0.45 -4.79
C LEU A 80 6.50 0.04 -4.64
N ALA A 81 7.38 -0.80 -4.10
CA ALA A 81 8.80 -0.46 -3.92
C ALA A 81 9.57 -0.62 -5.23
N ASN A 82 9.20 0.19 -6.22
CA ASN A 82 10.00 0.66 -7.36
C ASN A 82 9.24 1.79 -8.10
N ALA A 83 8.53 2.66 -7.36
CA ALA A 83 7.91 3.85 -7.92
C ALA A 83 8.86 5.04 -7.72
N PRO A 84 9.13 5.86 -8.75
CA PRO A 84 9.89 7.10 -8.59
C PRO A 84 9.15 7.98 -7.57
N ALA A 85 9.92 8.58 -6.65
CA ALA A 85 9.50 9.49 -5.58
C ALA A 85 8.02 9.87 -5.62
N GLU A 86 7.21 9.25 -4.75
CA GLU A 86 5.74 9.34 -4.74
C GLU A 86 5.29 10.79 -4.89
N ALA A 87 4.75 11.11 -6.07
CA ALA A 87 3.78 12.17 -6.19
C ALA A 87 2.67 11.89 -5.16
N PRO A 88 2.14 12.92 -4.46
CA PRO A 88 1.09 12.72 -3.46
C PRO A 88 0.00 11.85 -4.09
N ALA A 89 -0.32 10.73 -3.44
CA ALA A 89 -1.30 9.77 -3.95
C ALA A 89 -2.56 10.52 -4.36
N ASP A 90 -2.96 10.39 -5.63
CA ASP A 90 -4.16 11.02 -6.16
C ASP A 90 -5.34 10.60 -5.27
N ARG A 91 -6.10 11.58 -4.77
CA ARG A 91 -7.21 11.40 -3.84
C ARG A 91 -8.21 10.33 -4.33
N GLY A 92 -8.38 10.20 -5.65
CA GLY A 92 -9.21 9.15 -6.26
C GLY A 92 -8.69 7.73 -5.99
N THR A 93 -7.36 7.54 -5.97
CA THR A 93 -6.73 6.25 -5.63
C THR A 93 -6.92 5.91 -4.16
N GLU A 94 -6.80 6.89 -3.26
CA GLU A 94 -7.03 6.68 -1.82
C GLU A 94 -8.48 6.21 -1.55
N LEU A 95 -9.45 6.86 -2.18
CA LEU A 95 -10.87 6.50 -2.05
C LEU A 95 -11.18 5.11 -2.63
N LEU A 96 -10.55 4.77 -3.76
CA LEU A 96 -10.67 3.44 -4.34
C LEU A 96 -10.18 2.37 -3.37
N VAL A 97 -9.00 2.54 -2.77
CA VAL A 97 -8.45 1.57 -1.80
C VAL A 97 -9.39 1.41 -0.61
N ARG A 98 -9.85 2.51 -0.01
CA ARG A 98 -10.81 2.48 1.11
C ARG A 98 -12.11 1.77 0.75
N ALA A 99 -12.61 1.97 -0.47
CA ALA A 99 -13.81 1.28 -0.95
C ALA A 99 -13.61 -0.23 -1.02
N LEU A 100 -12.46 -0.69 -1.53
CA LEU A 100 -12.14 -2.11 -1.62
C LEU A 100 -11.92 -2.75 -0.24
N GLU A 101 -11.24 -2.04 0.66
CA GLU A 101 -11.08 -2.45 2.06
C GLU A 101 -12.44 -2.61 2.75
N ALA A 102 -13.35 -1.64 2.56
CA ALA A 102 -14.69 -1.70 3.12
C ALA A 102 -15.46 -2.93 2.63
N LYS A 103 -15.33 -3.30 1.34
CA LYS A 103 -15.96 -4.52 0.78
C LYS A 103 -15.37 -5.81 1.33
N LEU A 104 -14.08 -5.82 1.68
CA LEU A 104 -13.43 -6.97 2.28
C LEU A 104 -13.82 -7.15 3.75
N GLN A 105 -13.96 -6.04 4.47
CA GLN A 105 -14.29 -6.05 5.91
C GLN A 105 -15.78 -6.20 6.19
N ALA A 106 -16.64 -5.70 5.30
CA ALA A 106 -18.08 -5.75 5.45
C ALA A 106 -18.75 -6.13 4.12
N ALA A 107 -19.79 -6.96 4.18
CA ALA A 107 -20.65 -7.26 3.01
C ALA A 107 -21.57 -6.07 2.62
N GLY A 108 -21.14 -4.83 2.86
CA GLY A 108 -21.88 -3.61 2.59
C GLY A 108 -21.54 -3.01 1.22
N SER A 109 -22.39 -2.09 0.75
CA SER A 109 -22.14 -1.39 -0.51
C SER A 109 -21.04 -0.34 -0.35
N ALA A 110 -20.09 -0.33 -1.29
CA ALA A 110 -19.03 0.67 -1.37
C ALA A 110 -19.33 1.77 -2.41
N LEU A 111 -20.58 1.83 -2.89
CA LEU A 111 -20.98 2.71 -3.98
C LEU A 111 -20.70 4.19 -3.70
N GLY A 112 -20.88 4.65 -2.47
CA GLY A 112 -20.60 6.04 -2.10
C GLY A 112 -19.13 6.44 -2.31
N LEU A 113 -18.20 5.63 -1.80
CA LEU A 113 -16.76 5.87 -1.94
C LEU A 113 -16.32 5.75 -3.40
N LEU A 114 -16.85 4.77 -4.14
CA LEU A 114 -16.53 4.59 -5.56
C LEU A 114 -17.11 5.72 -6.43
N THR A 115 -18.27 6.28 -6.06
CA THR A 115 -18.83 7.45 -6.73
C THR A 115 -17.93 8.66 -6.56
N GLU A 116 -17.46 8.92 -5.35
CA GLU A 116 -16.53 10.03 -5.07
C GLU A 116 -15.20 9.82 -5.81
N ALA A 117 -14.65 8.61 -5.77
CA ALA A 117 -13.43 8.27 -6.52
C ALA A 117 -13.60 8.54 -8.03
N TYR A 118 -14.74 8.15 -8.61
CA TYR A 118 -15.01 8.34 -10.04
C TYR A 118 -15.23 9.80 -10.41
N GLN A 119 -15.76 10.63 -9.52
CA GLN A 119 -15.87 12.08 -9.77
C GLN A 119 -14.51 12.78 -9.80
N ILE A 120 -13.55 12.31 -8.99
CA ILE A 120 -12.21 12.87 -8.91
C ILE A 120 -11.34 12.40 -10.08
N SER A 121 -11.37 11.09 -10.38
CA SER A 121 -10.52 10.47 -11.39
C SER A 121 -11.37 9.67 -12.40
N PRO A 122 -12.26 10.33 -13.18
CA PRO A 122 -13.20 9.64 -14.08
C PRO A 122 -12.50 8.85 -15.19
N ASP A 123 -11.31 9.30 -15.60
CA ASP A 123 -10.54 8.66 -16.67
C ASP A 123 -9.62 7.54 -16.17
N ASP A 124 -9.51 7.31 -14.85
CA ASP A 124 -8.75 6.17 -14.32
C ASP A 124 -9.52 4.87 -14.59
N PRO A 125 -9.00 3.95 -15.43
CA PRO A 125 -9.70 2.71 -15.76
C PRO A 125 -9.92 1.81 -14.54
N ARG A 126 -9.12 1.94 -13.48
CA ARG A 126 -9.27 1.20 -12.21
C ARG A 126 -10.50 1.64 -11.47
N VAL A 127 -10.66 2.95 -11.32
CA VAL A 127 -11.82 3.55 -10.67
C VAL A 127 -13.08 3.27 -11.49
N ALA A 128 -13.03 3.48 -12.80
CA ALA A 128 -14.17 3.25 -13.69
C ALA A 128 -14.66 1.78 -13.66
N TYR A 129 -13.75 0.80 -13.66
CA TYR A 129 -14.09 -0.62 -13.56
C TYR A 129 -14.82 -0.97 -12.26
N TRP A 130 -14.25 -0.56 -11.12
CA TRP A 130 -14.83 -0.89 -9.82
C TRP A 130 -16.15 -0.16 -9.57
N TYR A 131 -16.25 1.09 -10.01
CA TYR A 131 -17.49 1.84 -9.96
C TYR A 131 -18.59 1.20 -10.82
N ALA A 132 -18.31 0.83 -12.07
CA ALA A 132 -19.26 0.13 -12.93
C ALA A 132 -19.68 -1.22 -12.34
N SER A 133 -18.73 -1.98 -11.78
CA SER A 133 -19.01 -3.27 -11.12
C SER A 133 -19.97 -3.13 -9.94
N GLU A 134 -19.81 -2.07 -9.14
CA GLU A 134 -20.67 -1.79 -7.98
C GLU A 134 -22.05 -1.27 -8.40
N LEU A 135 -22.11 -0.47 -9.47
CA LEU A 135 -23.38 -0.04 -10.06
C LEU A 135 -24.21 -1.25 -10.51
N ILE A 136 -23.61 -2.24 -11.18
CA ILE A 136 -24.28 -3.50 -11.55
C ILE A 136 -24.78 -4.22 -10.30
N ALA A 137 -23.91 -4.41 -9.30
CA ALA A 137 -24.28 -5.10 -8.05
C ALA A 137 -25.43 -4.39 -7.31
N SER A 138 -25.54 -3.07 -7.47
CA SER A 138 -26.58 -2.24 -6.86
C SER A 138 -27.84 -2.08 -7.74
N GLY A 139 -27.95 -2.79 -8.87
CA GLY A 139 -29.12 -2.73 -9.77
C GLY A 139 -29.14 -1.56 -10.75
N HIS A 140 -28.05 -0.80 -10.88
CA HIS A 140 -27.92 0.37 -11.76
C HIS A 140 -27.22 0.04 -13.09
N GLY A 141 -27.68 -1.03 -13.76
CA GLY A 141 -27.06 -1.54 -14.99
C GLY A 141 -27.00 -0.54 -16.15
N GLY A 142 -28.01 0.35 -16.27
CA GLY A 142 -28.02 1.42 -17.28
C GLY A 142 -26.84 2.38 -17.13
N THR A 143 -26.60 2.87 -15.92
CA THR A 143 -25.47 3.76 -15.61
C THR A 143 -24.13 3.03 -15.78
N ALA A 144 -24.05 1.76 -15.35
CA ALA A 144 -22.83 0.96 -15.52
C ALA A 144 -22.47 0.78 -17.01
N ASN A 145 -23.48 0.57 -17.87
CA ASN A 145 -23.30 0.47 -19.31
C ASN A 145 -22.76 1.78 -19.92
N GLU A 146 -23.19 2.95 -19.43
CA GLU A 146 -22.66 4.23 -19.90
C GLU A 146 -21.17 4.39 -19.55
N VAL A 147 -20.77 4.00 -18.33
CA VAL A 147 -19.37 4.00 -17.89
C VAL A 147 -18.54 3.07 -18.78
N MET A 148 -19.04 1.85 -19.04
CA MET A 148 -18.33 0.87 -19.87
C MET A 148 -18.26 1.26 -21.35
N LYS A 149 -19.29 1.89 -21.91
CA LYS A 149 -19.22 2.45 -23.27
C LYS A 149 -18.14 3.51 -23.40
N ARG A 150 -17.94 4.33 -22.36
CA ARG A 150 -16.94 5.40 -22.36
C ARG A 150 -15.53 4.88 -22.13
N HIS A 151 -15.34 3.98 -21.16
CA HIS A 151 -14.02 3.56 -20.69
C HIS A 151 -13.64 2.12 -21.06
N GLY A 152 -14.50 1.36 -21.76
CA GLY A 152 -14.33 -0.07 -21.98
C GLY A 152 -12.98 -0.47 -22.57
N LYS A 153 -12.43 0.31 -23.52
CA LYS A 153 -11.10 0.05 -24.09
C LYS A 153 -9.96 0.24 -23.08
N SER A 154 -10.03 1.26 -22.21
CA SER A 154 -9.01 1.50 -21.19
C SER A 154 -9.15 0.49 -20.04
N ILE A 155 -10.38 0.14 -19.67
CA ILE A 155 -10.70 -0.91 -18.71
C ILE A 155 -10.18 -2.28 -19.18
N ALA A 156 -10.45 -2.67 -20.43
CA ALA A 156 -9.96 -3.93 -20.99
C ALA A 156 -8.43 -4.02 -21.02
N ARG A 157 -7.76 -2.88 -21.20
CA ARG A 157 -6.29 -2.82 -21.13
C ARG A 157 -5.78 -2.96 -19.69
N ALA A 158 -6.46 -2.36 -18.72
CA ALA A 158 -6.08 -2.42 -17.30
C ALA A 158 -6.42 -3.77 -16.65
N TYR A 159 -7.53 -4.40 -17.07
CA TYR A 159 -8.05 -5.66 -16.55
C TYR A 159 -8.43 -6.64 -17.67
N PRO A 160 -7.45 -7.17 -18.42
CA PRO A 160 -7.73 -8.06 -19.55
C PRO A 160 -8.48 -9.34 -19.13
N ALA A 161 -8.22 -9.84 -17.93
CA ALA A 161 -8.88 -11.05 -17.41
C ALA A 161 -10.32 -10.84 -16.91
N PHE A 162 -10.70 -9.61 -16.55
CA PHE A 162 -11.99 -9.33 -15.89
C PHE A 162 -12.95 -8.48 -16.73
N SER A 163 -12.46 -7.87 -17.80
CA SER A 163 -13.29 -7.05 -18.69
C SER A 163 -14.38 -7.83 -19.41
N GLN A 164 -14.11 -9.10 -19.77
CA GLN A 164 -15.10 -9.95 -20.42
C GLN A 164 -16.27 -10.31 -19.49
N ASP A 165 -15.99 -10.67 -18.24
CA ASP A 165 -17.03 -10.93 -17.22
C ASP A 165 -17.89 -9.68 -16.96
N LEU A 166 -17.27 -8.50 -16.94
CA LEU A 166 -18.00 -7.25 -16.72
C LEU A 166 -18.93 -6.91 -17.89
N ASP A 167 -18.50 -7.14 -19.13
CA ASP A 167 -19.34 -6.94 -20.32
C ASP A 167 -20.50 -7.95 -20.39
N GLU A 168 -20.27 -9.21 -19.99
CA GLU A 168 -21.32 -10.24 -19.91
C GLU A 168 -22.39 -9.89 -18.85
N ARG A 169 -21.98 -9.32 -17.72
CA ARG A 169 -22.89 -8.89 -16.64
C ARG A 169 -23.75 -7.67 -16.96
N LEU A 170 -23.53 -7.02 -18.10
CA LEU A 170 -24.29 -5.86 -18.57
C LEU A 170 -25.39 -6.20 -19.57
N GLN A 171 -25.45 -7.45 -20.03
CA GLN A 171 -26.49 -7.98 -20.93
C GLN A 171 -27.74 -8.40 -20.16
#